data_AF-A0A377ZDH6-F1
#
_entry.id   AF-A0A377ZDH6-F1
#
_cell.length_a   1.000
_cell.length_b   1.000
_cell.length_c   1.000
_cell.angle_alpha   90.00
_cell.angle_beta   90.00
_cell.angle_gamma   90.00
#
_symmetry.space_group_name_H-M   'P 1'
#
loop_
_entity.id
_entity.type
_entity.pdbx_description
1 polymer ?
#
loop_
_entity_poly.entity_id
_entity_poly.type
_entity_poly.pdbx_seq_one_letter_code
_entity_poly.pdbx_strand_id
1 'polypeptide(L)'
;MRGDAFDDDGNRFRALMDLYTWDLGIALHDWRYVVRIANIDVTALRTNANAGANLIKLMAIAEERIQSLVGVSPAYYMNRTLRAMLRLQLVDAVKNSTLTMEMAGGRRVMFFGEVPVRRVDQLKIGEDQVVAS
;
A
#
# COMPACT_ATOMS: atom_id res chain seq x y z
N MET A 1 -6.18 22.77 -26.03
CA MET A 1 -5.82 23.87 -26.97
C MET A 1 -6.23 23.51 -28.40
N ARG A 2 -6.77 24.42 -29.22
CA ARG A 2 -7.08 24.10 -30.64
C ARG A 2 -5.76 24.07 -31.44
N GLY A 3 -5.46 22.96 -32.08
CA GLY A 3 -4.26 22.77 -32.91
C GLY A 3 -4.63 22.40 -34.35
N ASP A 4 -3.74 22.72 -35.28
CA ASP A 4 -3.90 22.32 -36.68
C ASP A 4 -3.49 20.84 -36.82
N ALA A 5 -4.40 20.02 -37.31
CA ALA A 5 -4.18 18.63 -37.68
C ALA A 5 -4.33 18.47 -39.20
N PHE A 6 -3.79 17.38 -39.73
CA PHE A 6 -3.81 17.05 -41.16
C PHE A 6 -4.66 15.80 -41.40
N ASP A 7 -5.51 15.82 -42.44
CA ASP A 7 -6.22 14.63 -42.91
C ASP A 7 -5.33 13.76 -43.83
N ASP A 8 -5.85 12.63 -44.31
CA ASP A 8 -5.11 11.69 -45.16
C ASP A 8 -4.71 12.29 -46.52
N ASP A 9 -5.42 13.31 -46.99
CA ASP A 9 -5.14 14.05 -48.23
C ASP A 9 -4.23 15.28 -48.01
N GLY A 10 -3.79 15.52 -46.77
CA GLY A 10 -2.91 16.64 -46.39
C GLY A 10 -3.61 17.98 -46.17
N ASN A 11 -4.95 18.02 -46.12
CA ASN A 11 -5.70 19.23 -45.81
C ASN A 11 -5.69 19.53 -44.31
N ARG A 12 -5.65 20.82 -43.98
CA ARG A 12 -5.65 21.29 -42.58
C ARG A 12 -7.05 21.34 -42.00
N PHE A 13 -7.22 20.78 -40.80
CA PHE A 13 -8.43 20.94 -40.00
C PHE A 13 -8.11 21.33 -38.56
N ARG A 14 -9.09 21.97 -37.88
CA ARG A 14 -8.96 22.37 -36.48
C ARG A 14 -9.36 21.21 -35.57
N ALA A 15 -8.41 20.70 -34.79
CA ALA A 15 -8.67 19.71 -33.75
C ALA A 15 -8.56 20.34 -32.36
N LEU A 16 -9.26 19.78 -31.39
CA LEU A 16 -9.02 20.04 -29.96
C LEU A 16 -7.94 19.06 -29.50
N MET A 17 -6.81 19.58 -29.01
CA MET A 17 -5.67 18.81 -28.55
C MET A 17 -5.32 19.22 -27.12
N ASP A 18 -5.17 18.25 -26.23
CA ASP A 18 -4.67 18.49 -24.87
C ASP A 18 -3.44 17.62 -24.63
N LEU A 19 -2.42 18.23 -24.01
CA LEU A 19 -1.18 17.57 -23.64
C LEU A 19 -1.13 17.42 -22.12
N TYR A 20 -1.05 16.18 -21.66
CA TYR A 20 -0.89 15.86 -20.24
C TYR A 20 0.53 15.34 -20.01
N THR A 21 1.40 16.20 -19.47
CA THR A 21 2.75 15.84 -19.03
C THR A 21 2.79 15.70 -17.51
N TRP A 22 3.54 14.71 -17.01
CA TRP A 22 3.74 14.54 -15.58
C TRP A 22 5.17 14.10 -15.29
N ASP A 23 5.96 15.01 -14.72
CA ASP A 23 7.34 14.76 -14.32
C ASP A 23 7.40 14.55 -12.80
N LEU A 24 7.66 13.32 -12.38
CA LEU A 24 7.70 12.91 -10.98
C LEU A 24 9.01 12.22 -10.64
N GLY A 25 9.50 12.48 -9.43
CA GLY A 25 10.61 11.77 -8.81
C GLY A 25 10.32 11.43 -7.35
N ILE A 26 11.06 10.47 -6.81
CA ILE A 26 11.05 10.13 -5.39
C ILE A 26 12.46 10.29 -4.82
N ALA A 27 12.58 10.95 -3.67
CA ALA A 27 13.83 11.07 -2.94
C ALA A 27 13.75 10.23 -1.67
N LEU A 28 14.68 9.29 -1.52
CA LEU A 28 14.87 8.53 -0.29
C LEU A 28 16.02 9.18 0.50
N HIS A 29 15.68 10.12 1.39
CA HIS A 29 16.69 10.82 2.20
C HIS A 29 17.34 9.89 3.25
N ASP A 30 16.55 9.06 3.92
CA ASP A 30 17.02 8.13 4.94
C ASP A 30 16.33 6.77 4.78
N TRP A 31 17.13 5.74 4.55
CA TRP A 31 16.66 4.37 4.34
C TRP A 31 16.07 3.75 5.60
N ARG A 32 16.44 4.23 6.80
CA ARG A 32 16.01 3.67 8.09
C ARG A 32 14.52 3.89 8.36
N TYR A 33 13.90 4.83 7.65
CA TYR A 33 12.48 5.15 7.74
C TYR A 33 11.62 4.36 6.75
N VAL A 34 12.21 3.45 5.98
CA VAL A 34 11.49 2.62 5.01
C VAL A 34 11.74 1.16 5.33
N VAL A 35 10.66 0.44 5.60
CA VAL A 35 10.70 -1.01 5.84
C VAL A 35 9.88 -1.70 4.76
N ARG A 36 10.45 -2.77 4.19
CA ARG A 36 9.77 -3.68 3.27
C ARG A 36 9.63 -5.04 3.93
N ILE A 37 8.40 -5.56 3.96
CA ILE A 37 8.11 -6.96 4.35
C ILE A 37 7.95 -7.75 3.05
N ALA A 38 9.02 -8.44 2.64
CA ALA A 38 9.04 -9.23 1.40
C ALA A 38 8.56 -10.68 1.63
N ASN A 39 8.36 -11.41 0.53
CA ASN A 39 8.14 -12.87 0.52
C ASN A 39 6.86 -13.32 1.26
N ILE A 40 5.79 -12.55 1.16
CA ILE A 40 4.49 -12.94 1.72
C ILE A 40 3.78 -13.84 0.72
N ASP A 41 3.71 -15.14 1.02
CA ASP A 41 2.90 -16.08 0.24
C ASP A 41 1.42 -15.86 0.52
N VAL A 42 0.74 -15.23 -0.45
CA VAL A 42 -0.69 -14.90 -0.37
C VAL A 42 -1.57 -16.15 -0.39
N THR A 43 -1.11 -17.27 -0.95
CA THR A 43 -1.89 -18.51 -1.05
C THR A 43 -1.92 -19.28 0.26
N ALA A 44 -0.86 -19.18 1.06
CA ALA A 44 -0.75 -19.79 2.37
C ALA A 44 -1.41 -18.97 3.49
N LEU A 45 -1.84 -17.72 3.24
CA LEU A 45 -2.43 -16.86 4.27
C LEU A 45 -3.73 -17.43 4.83
N ARG A 46 -3.80 -17.54 6.16
CA ARG A 46 -4.99 -17.95 6.90
C ARG A 46 -5.43 -16.87 7.88
N THR A 47 -6.72 -16.86 8.19
CA THR A 47 -7.34 -15.91 9.13
C THR A 47 -6.89 -16.12 10.56
N ASN A 48 -6.61 -17.36 10.97
CA ASN A 48 -6.13 -17.68 12.32
C ASN A 48 -4.61 -17.55 12.48
N ALA A 49 -3.89 -17.16 11.43
CA ALA A 49 -2.43 -17.06 11.41
C ALA A 49 -1.67 -18.30 11.95
N ASN A 50 -2.29 -19.48 11.92
CA ASN A 50 -1.66 -20.75 12.33
C ASN A 50 -0.79 -21.37 11.23
N ALA A 51 -1.01 -20.95 9.98
CA ALA A 51 -0.21 -21.33 8.82
C ALA A 51 0.00 -20.09 7.94
N GLY A 52 1.16 -20.05 7.27
CA GLY A 52 1.59 -18.89 6.46
C GLY A 52 2.05 -17.71 7.31
N ALA A 53 2.08 -16.53 6.70
CA ALA A 53 2.55 -15.31 7.36
C ALA A 53 1.53 -14.73 8.34
N ASN A 54 1.99 -14.40 9.56
CA ASN A 54 1.21 -13.62 10.53
C ASN A 54 1.50 -12.12 10.31
N LEU A 55 0.54 -11.41 9.69
CA LEU A 55 0.74 -10.02 9.29
C LEU A 55 0.88 -9.08 10.50
N ILE A 56 0.12 -9.33 11.57
CA ILE A 56 0.16 -8.52 12.80
C ILE A 56 1.57 -8.54 13.41
N LYS A 57 2.16 -9.74 13.55
CA LYS A 57 3.51 -9.89 14.11
C LYS A 57 4.57 -9.26 13.22
N LEU A 58 4.48 -9.47 11.91
CA LEU A 58 5.44 -8.90 10.96
C LEU A 58 5.37 -7.36 10.91
N MET A 59 4.17 -6.79 11.02
CA MET A 59 3.98 -5.34 11.11
C MET A 59 4.52 -4.77 12.42
N ALA A 60 4.31 -5.44 13.56
CA ALA A 60 4.90 -5.02 14.83
C ALA A 60 6.44 -5.02 14.77
N ILE A 61 7.06 -6.07 14.21
CA ILE A 61 8.52 -6.12 14.01
C ILE A 61 8.99 -5.01 13.06
N ALA A 62 8.20 -4.68 12.03
CA ALA A 62 8.54 -3.60 11.11
C ALA A 62 8.49 -2.22 11.77
N GLU A 63 7.54 -1.99 12.68
CA GLU A 63 7.41 -0.75 13.44
C GLU A 63 8.61 -0.53 14.36
N GLU A 64 9.04 -1.57 15.07
CA GLU A 64 10.23 -1.54 15.94
C GLU A 64 11.56 -1.36 15.19
N ARG A 65 11.59 -1.58 13.86
CA ARG A 65 12.78 -1.30 13.04
C ARG A 65 12.96 0.18 12.75
N ILE A 66 11.90 0.98 12.85
CA ILE A 66 11.94 2.41 12.60
C ILE A 66 12.46 3.09 13.88
N GLN A 67 13.43 4.01 13.73
CA GLN A 67 14.09 4.62 14.90
C GLN A 67 13.16 5.53 15.72
N SER A 68 12.27 6.27 15.06
CA SER A 68 11.27 7.11 15.71
C SER A 68 10.15 7.43 14.75
N LEU A 69 8.91 7.44 15.22
CA LEU A 69 7.73 7.87 14.45
C LEU A 69 7.45 9.37 14.65
N VAL A 70 8.23 10.05 15.49
CA VAL A 70 8.08 11.48 15.78
C VAL A 70 8.64 12.34 14.65
N GLY A 71 7.87 13.33 14.19
CA GLY A 71 8.30 14.24 13.12
C GLY A 71 8.16 13.69 11.71
N VAL A 72 7.62 12.47 11.55
CA VAL A 72 7.29 11.87 10.26
C VAL A 72 5.81 11.53 10.17
N SER A 73 5.28 11.38 8.97
CA SER A 73 3.91 10.90 8.72
C SER A 73 3.96 9.47 8.19
N PRO A 74 4.04 8.46 9.07
CA PRO A 74 4.19 7.07 8.66
C PRO A 74 2.91 6.56 7.99
N ALA A 75 3.05 5.62 7.06
CA ALA A 75 1.93 4.95 6.44
C ALA A 75 2.32 3.55 5.96
N TYR A 76 1.44 2.58 6.19
CA TYR A 76 1.56 1.26 5.56
C TYR A 76 0.91 1.29 4.19
N TYR A 77 1.60 0.74 3.19
CA TYR A 77 1.06 0.53 1.84
C TYR A 77 0.93 -0.96 1.56
N MET A 78 -0.28 -1.39 1.24
CA MET A 78 -0.56 -2.80 0.92
C MET A 78 -1.62 -2.92 -0.18
N ASN A 79 -1.60 -4.04 -0.88
CA ASN A 79 -2.61 -4.36 -1.87
C ASN A 79 -3.96 -4.70 -1.20
N ARG A 80 -5.00 -4.83 -2.03
CA ARG A 80 -6.36 -5.12 -1.56
C ARG A 80 -6.47 -6.45 -0.80
N THR A 81 -5.79 -7.49 -1.29
CA THR A 81 -5.87 -8.85 -0.73
C THR A 81 -5.23 -8.94 0.66
N LEU A 82 -4.03 -8.38 0.84
CA LEU A 82 -3.37 -8.35 2.16
C LEU A 82 -4.14 -7.48 3.14
N ARG A 83 -4.74 -6.37 2.68
CA ARG A 83 -5.58 -5.53 3.55
C ARG A 83 -6.82 -6.26 4.05
N ALA A 84 -7.44 -7.09 3.22
CA ALA A 84 -8.56 -7.93 3.63
C ALA A 84 -8.11 -8.99 4.65
N MET A 85 -6.98 -9.66 4.38
CA MET A 85 -6.45 -10.68 5.30
C MET A 85 -5.99 -10.11 6.64
N LEU A 86 -5.33 -8.96 6.65
CA LEU A 86 -4.95 -8.27 7.89
C LEU A 86 -6.16 -7.99 8.77
N ARG A 87 -7.27 -7.54 8.15
CA ARG A 87 -8.51 -7.28 8.87
C ARG A 87 -9.10 -8.56 9.46
N LEU A 88 -9.07 -9.67 8.71
CA LEU A 88 -9.57 -10.95 9.20
C LEU A 88 -8.69 -11.52 10.33
N GLN A 89 -7.36 -11.42 10.21
CA GLN A 89 -6.42 -11.82 11.27
C GLN A 89 -6.60 -11.00 12.54
N LEU A 90 -6.87 -9.69 12.40
CA LEU A 90 -7.09 -8.82 13.55
C LEU A 90 -8.40 -9.15 14.26
N VAL A 91 -9.48 -9.42 13.51
CA VAL A 91 -10.75 -9.87 14.10
C VAL A 91 -10.60 -11.20 14.84
N ASP A 92 -9.84 -12.15 14.29
CA ASP A 92 -9.63 -13.44 14.95
C ASP A 92 -8.76 -13.33 16.21
N ALA A 93 -7.71 -12.50 16.16
CA ALA A 93 -6.85 -12.23 17.32
C ALA A 93 -7.60 -11.52 18.45
N VAL A 94 -8.55 -10.64 18.11
CA VAL A 94 -9.38 -9.86 19.04
C VAL A 94 -10.66 -10.61 19.43
N LYS A 95 -10.90 -11.82 18.93
CA LYS A 95 -12.13 -12.60 19.19
C LYS A 95 -12.49 -12.76 20.68
N ASN A 96 -11.50 -12.72 21.57
CA ASN A 96 -11.66 -12.80 23.03
C ASN A 96 -11.47 -11.45 23.75
N SER A 97 -11.38 -10.32 23.02
CA SER A 97 -11.16 -8.98 23.57
C SER A 97 -12.20 -7.99 23.04
N THR A 98 -12.64 -7.06 23.88
CA THR A 98 -13.71 -6.07 23.60
C THR A 98 -13.23 -4.86 22.77
N LEU A 99 -12.21 -5.03 21.91
CA LEU A 99 -11.65 -3.91 21.13
C LEU A 99 -12.51 -3.60 19.92
N THR A 100 -13.01 -2.38 19.84
CA THR A 100 -13.80 -1.86 18.72
C THR A 100 -12.89 -1.29 17.63
N MET A 101 -13.28 -1.49 16.37
CA MET A 101 -12.60 -0.87 15.22
C MET A 101 -13.08 0.58 15.09
N GLU A 102 -12.24 1.56 15.45
CA GLU A 102 -12.59 2.98 15.35
C GLU A 102 -12.75 3.47 13.90
N MET A 103 -13.59 4.49 13.71
CA MET A 103 -13.84 5.16 12.44
C MET A 103 -13.23 6.57 12.47
N ALA A 104 -12.24 6.84 11.60
CA ALA A 104 -11.68 8.18 11.44
C ALA A 104 -12.42 8.95 10.31
N GLY A 105 -13.02 10.10 10.65
CA GLY A 105 -13.62 11.02 9.67
C GLY A 105 -14.71 10.40 8.78
N GLY A 106 -15.55 9.51 9.34
CA GLY A 106 -16.64 8.84 8.62
C GLY A 106 -16.19 7.78 7.60
N ARG A 107 -14.88 7.56 7.44
CA ARG A 107 -14.31 6.50 6.59
C ARG A 107 -13.67 5.41 7.44
N ARG A 108 -13.87 4.16 7.05
CA ARG A 108 -13.24 3.00 7.70
C ARG A 108 -11.77 2.92 7.29
N VAL A 109 -10.94 3.77 7.90
CA VAL A 109 -9.49 3.67 7.84
C VAL A 109 -9.05 2.64 8.87
N MET A 110 -8.26 1.66 8.43
CA MET A 110 -7.67 0.69 9.34
C MET A 110 -6.40 1.34 9.89
N PHE A 111 -6.30 1.44 11.20
CA PHE A 111 -5.06 1.79 11.87
C PHE A 111 -4.42 0.51 12.41
N PHE A 112 -3.09 0.48 12.39
CA PHE A 112 -2.30 -0.49 13.13
C PHE A 112 -1.41 0.30 14.07
N GLY A 113 -1.66 0.22 15.37
CA GLY A 113 -1.11 1.17 16.34
C GLY A 113 -1.53 2.60 15.98
N GLU A 114 -0.55 3.49 15.86
CA GLU A 114 -0.75 4.89 15.46
C GLU A 114 -0.63 5.12 13.93
N VAL A 115 -0.31 4.07 13.16
CA VAL A 115 0.01 4.19 11.74
C VAL A 115 -1.18 3.85 10.84
N PRO A 116 -1.58 4.73 9.90
CA PRO A 116 -2.65 4.45 8.97
C PRO A 116 -2.26 3.41 7.90
N VAL A 117 -3.21 2.51 7.59
CA VAL A 117 -3.06 1.50 6.53
C VAL A 117 -3.76 1.93 5.24
N ARG A 118 -2.95 2.25 4.21
CA ARG A 118 -3.38 2.70 2.88
C ARG A 118 -3.44 1.54 1.88
N ARG A 119 -4.50 1.52 1.07
CA ARG A 119 -4.66 0.56 -0.04
C ARG A 119 -3.99 1.12 -1.30
N VAL A 120 -3.14 0.31 -1.94
CA VAL A 120 -2.54 0.61 -3.24
C VAL A 120 -2.85 -0.53 -4.20
N ASP A 121 -3.71 -0.28 -5.18
CA ASP A 121 -4.13 -1.32 -6.13
C ASP A 121 -3.04 -1.63 -7.18
N GLN A 122 -2.05 -0.74 -7.38
CA GLN A 122 -0.90 -0.97 -8.28
C GLN A 122 0.19 -1.89 -7.69
N LEU A 123 0.11 -2.23 -6.40
CA LEU A 123 1.09 -3.11 -5.76
C LEU A 123 0.83 -4.57 -6.16
N LYS A 124 1.79 -5.17 -6.86
CA LYS A 124 1.64 -6.50 -7.49
C LYS A 124 1.65 -7.65 -6.47
N ILE A 125 0.97 -8.73 -6.84
CA ILE A 125 1.07 -10.05 -6.20
C ILE A 125 1.92 -10.93 -7.13
N GLY A 126 2.97 -11.58 -6.62
CA GLY A 126 3.88 -12.41 -7.42
C GLY A 126 5.19 -11.72 -7.81
N GLU A 127 5.78 -10.98 -6.88
CA GLU A 127 7.19 -10.59 -7.00
C GLU A 127 8.10 -11.82 -6.81
N ASP A 128 9.26 -11.83 -7.46
CA ASP A 128 10.27 -12.85 -7.24
C ASP A 128 10.72 -12.88 -5.78
N GLN A 129 10.99 -14.08 -5.26
CA GLN A 129 11.42 -14.26 -3.89
C GLN A 129 12.78 -13.58 -3.67
N VAL A 130 12.83 -12.70 -2.66
CA VAL A 130 14.08 -12.08 -2.21
C VAL A 130 14.86 -13.09 -1.36
N VAL A 131 16.06 -13.45 -1.80
CA VAL A 131 16.98 -14.35 -1.09
C VAL A 131 18.05 -13.51 -0.40
N ALA A 132 18.49 -13.92 0.80
CA ALA A 132 19.64 -13.30 1.45
C ALA A 132 20.92 -13.62 0.65
N SER A 133 21.70 -12.58 0.35
CA SER A 133 23.05 -12.70 -0.21
C SER A 133 24.04 -13.25 0.80
#